data_AF-A0A4S3B294-F1
#
_entry.id   AF-A0A4S3B294-F1
#
_cell.length_a   1.000
_cell.length_b   1.000
_cell.length_c   1.000
_cell.angle_alpha   90.00
_cell.angle_beta   90.00
_cell.angle_gamma   90.00
#
_symmetry.space_group_name_H-M   'P 1'
#
loop_
_entity.id
_entity.type
_entity.pdbx_description
1 polymer ?
#
loop_
_entity_poly.entity_id
_entity_poly.type
_entity_poly.pdbx_seq_one_letter_code
_entity_poly.pdbx_strand_id
1 'polypeptide(L)'
;MFALRIDITAVLLVISLILIGIGFILKMTDGLFWARFPRDFIKDQENPDFEREREVGMNVSRWILRVVPPVSLLLLILLLLKIMNVL
;
A
#
# COMPACT_ATOMS: atom_id res chain seq x y z
N MET A 1 -31.04 -11.70 -7.52
CA MET A 1 -30.98 -10.26 -7.18
C MET A 1 -29.71 -10.03 -6.36
N PHE A 2 -28.70 -9.35 -6.90
CA PHE A 2 -27.50 -9.01 -6.13
C PHE A 2 -27.83 -7.88 -5.15
N ALA A 3 -28.21 -8.25 -3.92
CA ALA A 3 -28.26 -7.30 -2.82
C ALA A 3 -26.82 -6.86 -2.51
N LEU A 4 -26.49 -5.60 -2.78
CA LEU A 4 -25.13 -5.07 -2.62
C LEU A 4 -24.77 -4.84 -1.14
N ARG A 5 -24.78 -5.92 -0.34
CA ARG A 5 -24.07 -5.93 0.94
C ARG A 5 -22.59 -5.77 0.63
N ILE A 6 -22.06 -4.59 0.96
CA ILE A 6 -20.62 -4.32 0.90
C ILE A 6 -19.93 -5.31 1.83
N ASP A 7 -19.21 -6.27 1.25
CA ASP A 7 -18.53 -7.30 2.03
C ASP A 7 -17.26 -6.71 2.66
N ILE A 8 -17.15 -6.80 3.99
CA ILE A 8 -16.02 -6.26 4.74
C ILE A 8 -14.71 -6.89 4.27
N THR A 9 -14.71 -8.19 3.91
CA THR A 9 -13.53 -8.87 3.36
C THR A 9 -13.10 -8.25 2.03
N ALA A 10 -14.04 -7.90 1.15
CA ALA A 10 -13.75 -7.26 -0.12
C ALA A 10 -13.25 -5.81 0.04
N VAL A 11 -13.82 -5.04 0.98
CA VAL A 11 -13.36 -3.68 1.31
C VAL A 11 -11.93 -3.70 1.85
N LEU A 12 -11.63 -4.60 2.80
CA LEU A 12 -10.29 -4.77 3.35
C LEU A 12 -9.28 -5.18 2.26
N LEU A 13 -9.69 -6.02 1.32
CA LEU A 13 -8.86 -6.42 0.18
C LEU A 13 -8.55 -5.23 -0.74
N VAL A 14 -9.54 -4.39 -1.07
CA VAL A 14 -9.33 -3.15 -1.86
C VAL A 14 -8.40 -2.18 -1.11
N ILE A 15 -8.60 -1.98 0.20
CA ILE A 15 -7.71 -1.13 1.02
C ILE A 15 -6.27 -1.69 1.02
N SER A 16 -6.11 -3.01 1.15
CA SER A 16 -4.78 -3.65 1.14
C SER A 16 -4.06 -3.50 -0.20
N LEU A 17 -4.78 -3.55 -1.33
CA LEU A 17 -4.22 -3.28 -2.67
C LEU A 17 -3.78 -1.81 -2.81
N ILE A 18 -4.58 -0.86 -2.32
CA ILE A 18 -4.23 0.57 -2.30
C ILE A 18 -2.96 0.80 -1.46
N LEU A 19 -2.88 0.20 -0.28
CA LEU A 19 -1.68 0.27 0.57
C LEU A 19 -0.44 -0.30 -0.14
N ILE A 20 -0.54 -1.46 -0.79
CA ILE A 20 0.57 -2.03 -1.58
C ILE A 20 1.01 -1.07 -2.69
N GLY A 21 0.05 -0.44 -3.39
CA GLY A 21 0.33 0.60 -4.39
C GLY A 21 1.13 1.78 -3.80
N ILE A 22 0.70 2.32 -2.66
CA ILE A 22 1.42 3.37 -1.93
C ILE A 22 2.82 2.91 -1.52
N GLY A 23 2.98 1.66 -1.07
CA GLY A 23 4.27 1.07 -0.73
C GLY A 23 5.23 1.00 -1.93
N PHE A 24 4.74 0.66 -3.12
CA PHE A 24 5.51 0.70 -4.36
C PHE A 24 5.85 2.13 -4.80
N ILE A 25 4.90 3.06 -4.74
CA ILE A 25 5.13 4.47 -5.09
C ILE A 25 6.21 5.07 -4.19
N LEU A 26 6.13 4.87 -2.87
CA LEU A 26 7.17 5.27 -1.91
C LEU A 26 8.54 4.68 -2.28
N LYS A 27 8.60 3.40 -2.69
CA LYS A 27 9.85 2.76 -3.13
C LYS A 27 10.42 3.38 -4.41
N MET A 28 9.57 3.80 -5.34
CA MET A 28 10.00 4.44 -6.60
C MET A 28 10.41 5.90 -6.43
N THR A 29 9.98 6.56 -5.34
CA THR A 29 10.36 7.93 -4.97
C THR A 29 11.38 7.98 -3.83
N ASP A 30 12.04 6.88 -3.49
CA ASP A 30 13.02 6.78 -2.38
C ASP A 30 12.50 7.33 -1.03
N GLY A 31 11.19 7.20 -0.79
CA GLY A 31 10.47 7.71 0.39
C GLY A 31 9.86 9.11 0.27
N LEU A 32 10.26 9.94 -0.70
CA LEU A 32 9.90 11.38 -0.78
C LEU A 32 8.46 11.71 -1.23
N PHE A 33 7.63 10.72 -1.59
CA PHE A 33 6.34 10.91 -2.27
C PHE A 33 5.40 11.96 -1.63
N TRP A 34 5.38 12.06 -0.30
CA TRP A 34 4.44 12.93 0.42
C TRP A 34 4.84 14.41 0.50
N ALA A 35 6.10 14.74 0.22
CA ALA A 35 6.64 16.07 0.52
C ALA A 35 6.50 17.09 -0.63
N ARG A 36 6.65 16.66 -1.89
CA ARG A 36 6.95 17.57 -3.02
C ARG A 36 6.32 17.16 -4.34
N PHE A 37 6.11 18.14 -5.24
CA PHE A 37 5.71 17.86 -6.62
C PHE A 37 6.85 17.18 -7.40
N PRO A 38 6.56 16.41 -8.47
CA PRO A 38 7.58 15.69 -9.25
C PRO A 38 8.68 16.55 -9.89
N ARG A 39 8.48 17.87 -9.99
CA ARG A 39 9.47 18.83 -10.52
C ARG A 39 10.54 19.18 -9.49
N ASP A 40 10.18 19.20 -8.22
CA ASP A 40 11.06 19.60 -7.12
C ASP A 40 11.78 18.38 -6.53
N PHE A 41 11.13 17.20 -6.56
CA PHE A 41 11.74 15.90 -6.25
C PHE A 41 13.17 15.76 -6.82
N ILE A 42 13.39 16.09 -8.10
CA ILE A 42 14.71 15.97 -8.77
C ILE A 42 15.78 16.88 -8.14
N LYS A 43 15.41 18.05 -7.60
CA LYS A 43 16.34 18.97 -6.91
C LYS A 43 16.64 18.52 -5.49
N ASP A 44 15.62 18.00 -4.80
CA ASP A 44 15.68 17.66 -3.38
C ASP A 44 16.17 16.23 -3.12
N GLN A 45 16.30 15.41 -4.18
CA GLN A 45 16.82 14.03 -4.12
C GLN A 45 18.26 13.94 -3.59
N GLU A 46 19.05 15.01 -3.69
CA GLU A 46 20.41 15.09 -3.12
C GLU A 46 20.51 16.00 -1.88
N ASN A 47 19.44 16.69 -1.47
CA ASN A 47 19.48 17.58 -0.31
C ASN A 47 19.44 16.77 1.02
N PRO A 48 20.47 16.86 1.89
CA PRO A 48 20.51 16.16 3.18
C PRO A 48 19.38 16.56 4.15
N ASP A 49 18.76 17.74 4.01
CA ASP A 49 17.63 18.18 4.85
C ASP A 49 16.48 17.16 4.86
N PHE A 50 16.28 16.42 3.76
CA PHE A 50 15.20 15.44 3.59
C PHE A 50 15.65 13.98 3.74
N GLU A 51 16.86 13.73 4.27
CA GLU A 51 17.37 12.36 4.48
C GLU A 51 16.52 11.59 5.51
N ARG A 52 16.01 12.26 6.55
CA ARG A 52 15.06 11.68 7.51
C ARG A 52 13.70 11.35 6.90
N GLU A 53 13.20 12.20 5.99
CA GLU A 53 11.93 11.95 5.30
C GLU A 53 12.04 10.73 4.37
N ARG A 54 13.18 10.61 3.66
CA ARG A 54 13.54 9.42 2.89
C ARG A 54 13.60 8.17 3.76
N GLU A 55 14.32 8.20 4.88
CA GLU A 55 14.43 7.07 5.79
C GLU A 55 13.05 6.59 6.29
N VAL A 56 12.19 7.52 6.73
CA VAL A 56 10.83 7.23 7.19
C VAL A 56 9.98 6.67 6.05
N GLY A 57 9.94 7.32 4.89
CA GLY A 57 9.18 6.86 3.72
C GLY A 57 9.61 5.49 3.22
N MET A 58 10.92 5.20 3.23
CA MET A 58 11.48 3.89 2.88
C MET A 58 11.29 2.85 3.98
N ASN A 59 11.18 3.22 5.24
CA ASN A 59 10.81 2.29 6.32
C ASN A 59 9.32 1.92 6.23
N VAL A 60 8.45 2.90 5.98
CA VAL A 60 7.01 2.69 5.71
C VAL A 60 6.81 1.82 4.46
N SER A 61 7.52 2.09 3.36
CA SER A 61 7.50 1.24 2.16
C SER A 61 7.89 -0.21 2.46
N ARG A 62 9.02 -0.41 3.16
CA ARG A 62 9.49 -1.76 3.56
C ARG A 62 8.50 -2.47 4.48
N TRP A 63 7.87 -1.77 5.42
CA TRP A 63 6.84 -2.35 6.29
C TRP A 63 5.59 -2.75 5.49
N ILE A 64 5.06 -1.84 4.67
CA ILE A 64 3.89 -2.10 3.81
C ILE A 64 4.15 -3.31 2.91
N LEU A 65 5.24 -3.31 2.14
CA LEU A 65 5.55 -4.36 1.17
C LEU A 65 5.96 -5.70 1.81
N ARG A 66 6.22 -5.73 3.12
CA ARG A 66 6.48 -6.97 3.88
C ARG A 66 5.25 -7.52 4.58
N VAL A 67 4.36 -6.66 5.09
CA VAL A 67 3.22 -7.04 5.95
C VAL A 67 1.90 -7.08 5.18
N VAL A 68 1.66 -6.15 4.26
CA VAL A 68 0.36 -6.05 3.58
C VAL A 68 0.15 -7.16 2.54
N PRO A 69 1.11 -7.55 1.68
CA PRO A 69 0.92 -8.66 0.74
C PRO A 69 0.47 -10.01 1.35
N PRO A 70 1.07 -10.55 2.44
CA PRO A 70 0.58 -11.79 3.03
C PRO A 70 -0.81 -11.63 3.69
N VAL A 71 -1.15 -10.44 4.21
CA VAL A 71 -2.50 -10.14 4.71
C VAL A 71 -3.51 -10.08 3.54
N SER A 72 -3.16 -9.48 2.41
CA SER A 72 -3.99 -9.48 1.19
C SER A 72 -4.23 -10.90 0.68
N LEU A 73 -3.22 -11.77 0.72
CA LEU A 73 -3.35 -13.18 0.32
C LEU A 73 -4.35 -13.92 1.22
N LEU A 74 -4.27 -13.72 2.55
CA LEU A 74 -5.21 -14.32 3.50
C LEU A 74 -6.66 -13.82 3.28
N LEU A 75 -6.84 -12.51 3.06
CA LEU A 75 -8.14 -11.92 2.74
C LEU A 75 -8.71 -12.48 1.42
N LEU A 76 -7.87 -12.70 0.40
CA LEU A 76 -8.27 -13.31 -0.86
C LEU A 76 -8.74 -14.76 -0.68
N ILE A 77 -8.01 -15.56 0.11
CA ILE A 77 -8.41 -16.95 0.43
C ILE A 77 -9.75 -16.98 1.17
N LEU A 78 -9.94 -16.12 2.18
CA LEU A 78 -11.19 -16.02 2.93
C LEU A 78 -12.37 -15.58 2.03
N LEU A 79 -12.14 -14.66 1.09
CA LEU A 79 -13.15 -14.24 0.11
C LEU A 79 -13.53 -15.39 -0.84
N LEU A 80 -12.55 -16.16 -1.33
CA LEU A 80 -12.79 -17.31 -2.20
C LEU A 80 -13.57 -18.43 -1.51
N LEU A 81 -13.21 -18.79 -0.27
CA LEU A 81 -13.92 -19.81 0.51
C LEU A 81 -15.40 -19.43 0.73
N LYS A 82 -15.65 -18.15 1.02
CA LYS A 82 -17.00 -17.59 1.18
C LYS A 82 -17.80 -17.58 -0.13
N ILE A 83 -17.17 -17.23 -1.26
CA ILE A 83 -17.80 -17.31 -2.61
C ILE A 83 -18.15 -18.76 -2.96
N MET A 84 -17.35 -19.73 -2.52
CA MET A 84 -17.61 -21.16 -2.70
C MET A 84 -18.66 -21.75 -1.72
N ASN A 85 -19.22 -20.94 -0.80
CA ASN A 85 -20.08 -21.38 0.32
C ASN A 85 -19.43 -22.45 1.22
N VAL A 86 -18.10 -22.41 1.36
CA VAL A 86 -17.32 -23.22 2.32
C VAL A 86 -17.26 -22.53 3.69
N LEU A 87 -17.57 -21.23 3.73
CA LEU A 87 -17.59 -20.35 4.90
C LEU A 87 -18.78 -19.37 4.83
#